data_AF-A0A820JH85-F1
#
_entry.id   AF-A0A820JH85-F1
#
_cell.length_a   1.000
_cell.length_b   1.000
_cell.length_c   1.000
_cell.angle_alpha   90.00
_cell.angle_beta   90.00
_cell.angle_gamma   90.00
#
_symmetry.space_group_name_H-M   'P 1'
#
loop_
_entity.id
_entity.type
_entity.pdbx_description
1 polymer ?
#
loop_
_entity_poly.entity_id
_entity_poly.type
_entity_poly.pdbx_seq_one_letter_code
_entity_poly.pdbx_strand_id
1 'polypeptide(L)'
;AKRRNPCRFGYGPLICQNKFVWREADKCDYVCVTSATRKQTFADNAAAPLRRRPDNRCILGYHFRNAYPNDTVCVLDDIRIQVLNDNLATDPRLVYG
;
A
#
# COMPACT_ATOMS: atom_id res chain seq x y z
N ALA A 1 8.48 -0.15 17.62
CA ALA A 1 7.74 -0.97 16.63
C ALA A 1 8.63 -1.21 15.41
N LYS A 2 9.48 -2.25 15.48
CA LYS A 2 10.47 -2.54 14.44
C LYS A 2 9.76 -3.20 13.27
N ARG A 3 9.75 -2.57 12.09
CA ARG A 3 9.45 -3.26 10.82
C ARG A 3 10.58 -4.28 10.56
N ARG A 4 10.52 -5.43 11.23
CA ARG A 4 11.30 -6.62 10.88
C ARG A 4 10.54 -7.32 9.75
N ASN A 5 11.12 -7.43 8.55
CA ASN A 5 11.52 -8.73 7.96
C ASN A 5 12.12 -8.56 6.53
N PRO A 6 13.08 -9.42 6.11
CA PRO A 6 14.08 -9.24 5.06
C PRO A 6 13.69 -9.76 3.65
N CYS A 7 12.41 -9.79 3.28
CA CYS A 7 11.94 -10.50 2.08
C CYS A 7 12.17 -9.80 0.72
N ARG A 8 13.07 -8.81 0.62
CA ARG A 8 13.44 -8.16 -0.65
C ARG A 8 14.15 -9.11 -1.64
N PHE A 9 14.43 -10.35 -1.23
CA PHE A 9 15.21 -11.34 -1.99
C PHE A 9 14.45 -12.62 -2.36
N GLY A 10 13.12 -12.63 -2.36
CA GLY A 10 12.38 -13.48 -3.30
C GLY A 10 11.55 -14.63 -2.76
N TYR A 11 11.74 -15.13 -1.54
CA TYR A 11 10.85 -16.16 -0.97
C TYR A 11 10.81 -16.03 0.55
N GLY A 12 9.91 -15.17 1.05
CA GLY A 12 9.34 -15.44 2.37
C GLY A 12 8.40 -16.64 2.22
N PRO A 13 8.19 -17.46 3.25
CA PRO A 13 7.27 -18.59 3.13
C PRO A 13 5.83 -18.14 2.84
N LEU A 14 5.51 -16.85 2.94
CA LEU A 14 4.17 -16.32 2.73
C LEU A 14 4.00 -15.74 1.32
N ILE A 15 3.00 -16.24 0.61
CA ILE A 15 2.51 -15.70 -0.67
C ILE A 15 1.06 -15.24 -0.51
N CYS A 16 0.58 -14.40 -1.43
CA CYS A 16 -0.84 -14.06 -1.47
C CYS A 16 -1.68 -15.29 -1.81
N GLN A 17 -2.81 -15.42 -1.12
CA GLN A 17 -3.85 -16.40 -1.44
C GLN A 17 -4.35 -16.25 -2.88
N ASN A 18 -4.92 -17.34 -3.41
CA ASN A 18 -5.59 -17.31 -4.71
C ASN A 18 -6.57 -16.14 -4.79
N LYS A 19 -6.53 -15.41 -5.92
CA LYS A 19 -7.29 -14.17 -6.22
C LYS A 19 -6.72 -12.87 -5.63
N PHE A 20 -5.66 -12.94 -4.83
CA PHE A 20 -4.95 -11.77 -4.32
C PHE A 20 -3.55 -11.63 -4.92
N VAL A 21 -3.05 -10.40 -4.92
CA VAL A 21 -1.71 -10.02 -5.40
C VAL A 21 -1.12 -9.01 -4.43
N TRP A 22 0.21 -8.88 -4.44
CA TRP A 22 0.88 -7.81 -3.68
C TRP A 22 0.37 -6.44 -4.11
N ARG A 23 0.04 -5.58 -3.15
CA ARG A 23 -0.47 -4.23 -3.39
C ARG A 23 0.57 -3.32 -4.01
N GLU A 24 1.84 -3.49 -3.63
CA GLU A 24 2.98 -2.74 -4.18
C GLU A 24 2.88 -1.21 -3.97
N ALA A 25 2.42 -0.79 -2.79
CA ALA A 25 2.45 0.62 -2.38
C ALA A 25 3.90 1.15 -2.30
N ASP A 26 4.85 0.29 -1.94
CA ASP A 26 6.29 0.50 -2.09
C ASP A 26 7.01 -0.83 -2.35
N LYS A 27 8.35 -0.81 -2.36
CA LYS A 27 9.19 -2.01 -2.57
C LYS A 27 9.15 -3.00 -1.40
N CYS A 28 8.50 -2.64 -0.29
CA CYS A 28 8.46 -3.40 0.96
C CYS A 28 7.00 -3.63 1.41
N ASP A 29 6.03 -3.53 0.49
CA ASP A 29 4.61 -3.65 0.78
C ASP A 29 4.15 -5.10 0.64
N TYR A 30 3.89 -5.73 1.78
CA TYR A 30 3.46 -7.13 1.87
C TYR A 30 1.96 -7.27 2.12
N VAL A 31 1.17 -6.27 1.73
CA VAL A 31 -0.28 -6.33 1.84
C VAL A 31 -0.85 -6.98 0.59
N CYS A 32 -1.59 -8.07 0.77
CA CYS A 32 -2.30 -8.73 -0.32
C CYS A 32 -3.65 -8.05 -0.57
N VAL A 33 -3.93 -7.73 -1.83
CA VAL A 33 -5.13 -7.02 -2.29
C VAL A 33 -5.64 -7.60 -3.60
N THR A 34 -6.80 -7.14 -4.07
CA THR A 34 -7.30 -7.51 -5.39
C THR A 34 -6.44 -6.88 -6.49
N SER A 35 -6.47 -7.45 -7.70
CA SER A 35 -5.80 -6.85 -8.86
C SER A 35 -6.30 -5.44 -9.19
N ALA A 36 -7.58 -5.14 -8.91
CA ALA A 36 -8.15 -3.81 -9.08
C ALA A 36 -7.51 -2.79 -8.11
N THR A 37 -7.37 -3.17 -6.84
CA THR A 37 -6.70 -2.35 -5.83
C THR A 37 -5.21 -2.14 -6.13
N ARG A 38 -4.50 -3.16 -6.63
CA ARG A 38 -3.12 -3.00 -7.09
C ARG A 38 -3.02 -1.98 -8.23
N LYS A 39 -3.93 -2.05 -9.21
CA LYS A 39 -3.99 -1.07 -10.32
C LYS A 39 -4.25 0.35 -9.81
N GLN A 40 -5.15 0.52 -8.84
CA GLN A 40 -5.42 1.80 -8.20
C GLN A 40 -4.19 2.30 -7.41
N THR A 41 -3.50 1.43 -6.68
CA THR A 41 -2.25 1.77 -5.96
C THR A 41 -1.17 2.31 -6.90
N PHE A 42 -1.02 1.71 -8.09
CA PHE A 42 -0.10 2.22 -9.10
C PHE A 42 -0.50 3.60 -9.63
N ALA A 43 -1.80 3.83 -9.88
CA ALA A 43 -2.29 5.12 -10.31
C ALA A 43 -2.03 6.20 -9.24
N ASP A 44 -2.21 5.88 -7.96
CA ASP A 44 -1.92 6.79 -6.86
C ASP A 44 -0.43 7.09 -6.71
N ASN A 45 0.43 6.07 -6.85
CA ASN A 45 1.89 6.26 -6.85
C ASN A 45 2.32 7.18 -8.01
N ALA A 46 1.76 7.00 -9.21
CA ALA A 46 2.07 7.82 -10.38
C ALA A 46 1.57 9.27 -10.23
N ALA A 47 0.41 9.47 -9.60
CA ALA A 47 -0.17 10.79 -9.37
C ALA A 47 0.43 11.54 -8.17
N ALA A 48 1.24 10.87 -7.33
CA ALA A 48 1.78 11.44 -6.10
C ALA A 48 2.50 12.81 -6.28
N PRO A 49 3.31 13.05 -7.33
CA PRO A 49 3.95 14.34 -7.54
C PRO A 49 2.96 15.51 -7.75
N LEU A 50 1.77 15.22 -8.29
CA LEU A 50 0.74 16.22 -8.62
C LEU A 50 -0.17 16.55 -7.43
N ARG A 51 -0.18 15.70 -6.39
CA ARG A 51 -1.07 15.83 -5.23
C ARG A 51 -0.37 16.37 -3.99
N ARG A 52 0.88 16.83 -4.13
CA ARG A 52 1.69 17.41 -3.07
C ARG A 52 2.01 18.88 -3.34
N ARG A 53 2.07 19.65 -2.27
CA ARG A 53 2.58 21.01 -2.25
C ARG A 53 4.11 21.01 -2.12
N PRO A 54 4.80 22.11 -2.45
CA PRO A 54 6.24 22.24 -2.27
C PRO A 54 6.73 22.03 -0.82
N ASP A 55 5.85 22.27 0.16
CA ASP A 55 6.12 22.06 1.59
C ASP A 55 5.85 20.62 2.08
N ASN A 56 5.76 19.67 1.15
CA ASN A 56 5.54 18.24 1.41
C ASN A 56 4.16 17.88 2.00
N ARG A 57 3.20 18.80 2.09
CA ARG A 57 1.82 18.50 2.50
C ARG A 57 0.93 18.13 1.31
N CYS A 58 -0.19 17.46 1.57
CA CYS A 58 -1.20 17.21 0.54
C CYS A 58 -1.91 18.51 0.09
N ILE A 59 -2.34 18.54 -1.16
CA ILE A 59 -3.22 19.61 -1.66
C ILE A 59 -4.62 19.51 -1.03
N LEU A 60 -5.44 20.56 -1.17
CA LEU A 60 -6.79 20.59 -0.58
C LEU A 60 -7.64 19.40 -1.09
N GLY A 61 -8.35 18.72 -0.18
CA GLY A 61 -9.16 17.55 -0.47
C GLY A 61 -8.39 16.22 -0.54
N TYR A 62 -7.08 16.24 -0.36
CA TYR A 62 -6.24 15.04 -0.32
C TYR A 62 -5.60 14.85 1.05
N HIS A 63 -5.40 13.59 1.42
CA HIS A 63 -4.85 13.17 2.69
C HIS A 63 -3.76 12.11 2.47
N PHE A 64 -2.82 11.99 3.42
CA PHE A 64 -1.80 10.96 3.33
C PHE A 64 -2.45 9.57 3.32
N ARG A 65 -2.10 8.79 2.31
CA ARG A 65 -2.62 7.44 2.08
C ARG A 65 -2.36 6.52 3.27
N ASN A 66 -1.22 6.71 3.95
CA ASN A 66 -0.84 5.97 5.15
C ASN A 66 -0.82 4.44 4.93
N ALA A 67 -0.38 4.00 3.74
CA ALA A 67 -0.17 2.57 3.47
C ALA A 67 0.93 1.99 4.37
N TYR A 68 1.90 2.81 4.75
CA TYR A 68 2.99 2.46 5.64
C TYR A 68 3.60 3.71 6.34
N PRO A 69 4.43 3.55 7.39
CA PRO A 69 5.13 4.67 8.01
C PRO A 69 5.97 5.45 7.00
N ASN A 70 5.81 6.78 6.97
CA ASN A 70 6.43 7.68 5.99
C ASN A 70 5.92 7.52 4.54
N ASP A 71 4.76 6.88 4.33
CA ASP A 71 4.07 6.95 3.05
C ASP A 71 3.70 8.41 2.75
N THR A 72 4.20 8.91 1.63
CA THR A 72 4.02 10.31 1.23
C THR A 72 3.02 10.50 0.10
N VAL A 73 2.38 9.41 -0.35
CA VAL A 73 1.36 9.46 -1.38
C VAL A 73 0.09 10.10 -0.80
N CYS A 74 -0.47 11.05 -1.55
CA CYS A 74 -1.71 11.73 -1.19
C CYS A 74 -2.88 11.14 -2.02
N VAL A 75 -3.99 10.82 -1.35
CA VAL A 75 -5.20 10.22 -1.93
C VAL A 75 -6.47 10.87 -1.34
N LEU A 76 -7.63 10.54 -1.89
CA LEU A 76 -8.92 10.92 -1.32
C LEU A 76 -9.22 10.10 -0.05
N ASP A 77 -10.17 10.56 0.77
CA ASP A 77 -10.49 9.94 2.05
C ASP A 77 -11.04 8.52 1.94
N ASP A 78 -11.84 8.23 0.90
CA ASP A 78 -12.35 6.89 0.61
C ASP A 78 -11.21 5.88 0.39
N ILE A 79 -10.19 6.30 -0.36
CA ILE A 79 -8.99 5.50 -0.59
C ILE A 79 -8.19 5.31 0.70
N ARG A 80 -8.10 6.34 1.55
CA ARG A 80 -7.43 6.23 2.85
C ARG A 80 -8.12 5.20 3.75
N ILE A 81 -9.45 5.13 3.71
CA ILE A 81 -10.25 4.11 4.42
C ILE A 81 -10.00 2.72 3.82
N GLN A 82 -9.99 2.59 2.49
CA GLN A 82 -9.67 1.34 1.82
C GLN A 82 -8.28 0.81 2.23
N VAL A 83 -7.27 1.67 2.24
CA VAL A 83 -5.88 1.33 2.61
C VAL A 83 -5.78 0.86 4.06
N LEU A 84 -6.54 1.47 4.97
CA LEU A 84 -6.64 1.01 6.35
C LEU A 84 -7.20 -0.42 6.42
N ASN A 85 -8.30 -0.69 5.70
CA ASN A 85 -8.91 -2.02 5.65
C ASN A 85 -7.97 -3.06 5.02
N ASP A 86 -7.22 -2.68 3.98
CA ASP A 86 -6.23 -3.55 3.35
C ASP A 86 -5.09 -3.89 4.33
N ASN A 87 -4.57 -2.89 5.05
CA ASN A 87 -3.53 -3.10 6.06
C ASN A 87 -4.01 -4.05 7.18
N LEU A 88 -5.27 -3.92 7.62
CA LEU A 88 -5.89 -4.79 8.63
C LEU A 88 -6.09 -6.23 8.12
N ALA A 89 -6.34 -6.41 6.82
CA ALA A 89 -6.61 -7.70 6.20
C ALA A 89 -5.35 -8.42 5.68
N THR A 90 -4.15 -8.02 6.11
CA THR A 90 -2.89 -8.59 5.61
C THR A 90 -2.76 -10.09 5.94
N ASP A 91 -2.90 -10.45 7.21
CA ASP A 91 -2.66 -11.83 7.68
C ASP A 91 -3.67 -12.85 7.08
N PRO A 92 -4.99 -12.57 7.04
CA PRO A 92 -5.96 -13.49 6.44
C PRO A 92 -5.83 -13.72 4.94
N ARG A 93 -5.02 -12.92 4.22
CA ARG A 93 -4.83 -13.01 2.75
C ARG A 93 -3.49 -13.65 2.37
N LEU A 94 -2.71 -14.10 3.34
CA LEU A 94 -1.45 -14.81 3.14
C LEU A 94 -1.64 -16.32 3.32
N VAL A 95 -0.83 -17.11 2.62
CA VAL A 95 -0.69 -18.57 2.81
C VAL A 95 0.78 -18.95 2.74
N TYR A 96 1.11 -20.08 3.37
CA TYR A 96 2.41 -20.71 3.18
C TYR A 96 2.52 -21.23 1.74
N GLY A 97 3.57 -20.83 1.04
CA GLY A 97 3.91 -21.23 -0.33
C GLY A 97 4.82 -22.44 -0.39
#